data_AF-A0AAW5EAX0-F1
#
_entry.id   AF-A0AAW5EAX0-F1
#
_cell.length_a   1.000
_cell.length_b   1.000
_cell.length_c   1.000
_cell.angle_alpha   90.00
_cell.angle_beta   90.00
_cell.angle_gamma   90.00
#
_symmetry.space_group_name_H-M   'P 1'
#
loop_
_entity.id
_entity.type
_entity.pdbx_description
1 polymer ?
#
loop_
_entity_poly.entity_id
_entity_poly.type
_entity_poly.pdbx_seq_one_letter_code
_entity_poly.pdbx_strand_id
1 'polypeptide(L)'
;MNISLKNITSQKGITLVEILASIVILTIIIFTFLSMYIHSAKTNKISKDILDATYVAQSQIESIYNISNNTNLIDGLSALHTNLGFKSNGADCNTGCEFDKQENGYYILLSISGESNDLYKVIINVFNNPSMEQKEAQIETLLSWKKAEVESNDTE
;
A
#
# COMPACT_ATOMS: atom_id res chain seq x y z
N MET A 1 60.28 -65.73 16.13
CA MET A 1 58.93 -65.16 16.08
C MET A 1 59.07 -63.69 15.74
N ASN A 2 58.74 -63.29 14.51
CA ASN A 2 59.03 -61.95 13.99
C ASN A 2 57.79 -61.07 14.21
N ILE A 3 57.87 -60.10 15.12
CA ILE A 3 56.73 -59.23 15.44
C ILE A 3 56.81 -58.02 14.50
N SER A 4 55.91 -58.00 13.52
CA SER A 4 55.73 -56.85 12.63
C SER A 4 55.11 -55.69 13.42
N LEU A 5 55.89 -54.61 13.60
CA LEU A 5 55.42 -53.37 14.21
C LEU A 5 54.57 -52.62 13.18
N LYS A 6 53.25 -52.72 13.34
CA LYS A 6 52.27 -51.96 12.55
C LYS A 6 52.30 -50.50 13.03
N ASN A 7 52.84 -49.60 12.19
CA ASN A 7 52.83 -48.16 12.45
C ASN A 7 51.39 -47.65 12.62
N ILE A 8 51.01 -47.27 13.85
CA ILE A 8 49.77 -46.56 14.13
C ILE A 8 50.05 -45.08 13.89
N THR A 9 49.77 -44.60 12.68
CA THR A 9 49.84 -43.17 12.36
C THR A 9 48.72 -42.43 13.12
N SER A 10 49.11 -41.45 13.93
CA SER A 10 48.17 -40.61 14.71
C SER A 10 47.35 -39.74 13.76
N GLN A 11 46.05 -40.05 13.60
CA GLN A 11 45.12 -39.27 12.78
C GLN A 11 44.58 -37.99 13.46
N LYS A 12 45.09 -37.66 14.66
CA LYS A 12 44.61 -36.50 15.45
C LYS A 12 44.66 -35.17 14.67
N GLY A 13 45.68 -34.97 13.82
CA GLY A 13 45.79 -33.77 12.99
C GLY A 13 44.74 -33.67 11.87
N ILE A 14 44.32 -34.80 11.31
CA ILE A 14 43.29 -34.86 10.25
C ILE A 14 41.91 -34.54 10.83
N THR A 15 41.59 -35.05 12.02
CA THR A 15 40.30 -34.81 12.69
C THR A 15 40.07 -33.34 13.09
N LEU A 16 41.12 -32.59 13.44
CA LEU A 16 40.98 -31.18 13.79
C LEU A 16 40.63 -30.30 12.59
N VAL A 17 41.28 -30.56 11.44
CA VAL A 17 41.02 -29.83 10.18
C VAL A 17 39.60 -30.08 9.69
N GLU A 18 39.09 -31.30 9.86
CA GLU A 18 37.73 -31.67 9.45
C GLU A 18 36.66 -30.97 10.30
N ILE A 19 36.89 -30.85 11.61
CA ILE A 19 36.02 -30.07 12.52
C ILE A 19 36.07 -28.59 12.15
N LEU A 20 37.25 -28.04 11.88
CA LEU A 20 37.41 -26.64 11.47
C LEU A 20 36.66 -26.37 10.15
N ALA A 21 36.83 -27.24 9.15
CA ALA A 21 36.14 -27.14 7.87
C ALA A 21 34.62 -27.23 8.05
N SER A 22 34.13 -28.13 8.90
CA SER A 22 32.70 -28.25 9.21
C SER A 22 32.13 -26.99 9.85
N ILE A 23 32.84 -26.38 10.80
CA ILE A 23 32.43 -25.12 11.42
C ILE A 23 32.42 -23.98 10.40
N VAL A 24 33.43 -23.90 9.53
CA VAL A 24 33.50 -22.88 8.46
C VAL A 24 32.34 -23.04 7.47
N ILE A 25 32.04 -24.27 7.05
CA ILE A 25 30.90 -24.53 6.16
C ILE A 25 29.59 -24.16 6.86
N LEU A 26 29.44 -24.52 8.13
CA LEU A 26 28.26 -24.20 8.92
C LEU A 26 28.06 -22.68 9.07
N THR A 27 29.11 -21.91 9.35
CA THR A 27 29.00 -20.45 9.50
C THR A 27 28.58 -19.79 8.19
N ILE A 28 29.14 -20.21 7.06
CA ILE A 28 28.73 -19.71 5.73
C ILE A 28 27.23 -19.93 5.52
N ILE A 29 26.72 -21.12 5.86
CA ILE A 29 25.29 -21.45 5.75
C ILE A 29 24.43 -20.59 6.70
N ILE A 30 24.87 -20.36 7.94
CA ILE A 30 24.10 -19.55 8.89
C ILE A 30 24.00 -18.09 8.41
N PHE A 31 25.09 -17.51 7.90
CA PHE A 31 25.09 -16.12 7.43
C PHE A 31 24.15 -15.89 6.24
N THR A 32 24.03 -16.85 5.32
CA THR A 32 23.10 -16.73 4.20
C THR A 32 21.65 -16.71 4.68
N PHE A 33 21.28 -17.58 5.62
CA PHE A 33 19.93 -17.61 6.18
C PHE A 33 19.60 -16.40 7.05
N LEU A 34 20.57 -15.82 7.76
CA LEU A 34 20.33 -14.63 8.59
C LEU A 34 19.94 -13.42 7.74
N SER A 35 20.57 -13.23 6.59
CA SER A 35 20.21 -12.17 5.63
C SER A 35 18.79 -12.36 5.09
N MET A 36 18.45 -13.60 4.72
CA MET A 36 17.10 -13.95 4.24
C MET A 36 16.03 -13.69 5.30
N TYR A 37 16.32 -13.98 6.58
CA TYR A 37 15.39 -13.72 7.67
C TYR A 37 15.10 -12.22 7.84
N ILE A 38 16.12 -11.37 7.83
CA ILE A 38 15.96 -9.91 7.92
C ILE A 38 15.14 -9.39 6.74
N HIS A 39 15.42 -9.89 5.53
CA HIS A 39 14.66 -9.51 4.34
C HIS A 39 13.20 -9.93 4.45
N SER A 40 12.91 -11.17 4.88
CA SER A 40 11.55 -11.66 5.09
C SER A 40 10.78 -10.83 6.11
N ALA A 41 11.40 -10.46 7.25
CA ALA A 41 10.77 -9.61 8.24
C ALA A 41 10.42 -8.22 7.69
N LYS A 42 11.33 -7.61 6.92
CA LYS A 42 11.08 -6.33 6.25
C LYS A 42 9.96 -6.43 5.22
N THR A 43 9.99 -7.45 4.36
CA THR A 43 8.96 -7.69 3.35
C THR A 43 7.60 -7.90 3.99
N ASN A 44 7.51 -8.69 5.06
CA ASN A 44 6.25 -8.89 5.79
C ASN A 44 5.69 -7.58 6.36
N LYS A 45 6.56 -6.71 6.90
CA LYS A 45 6.14 -5.39 7.37
C LYS A 45 5.61 -4.52 6.22
N ILE A 46 6.35 -4.43 5.12
CA ILE A 46 5.93 -3.66 3.94
C ILE A 46 4.60 -4.20 3.39
N SER A 47 4.44 -5.52 3.28
CA SER A 47 3.19 -6.14 2.85
C SER A 47 2.03 -5.78 3.77
N LYS A 48 2.24 -5.76 5.08
CA LYS A 48 1.23 -5.32 6.04
C LYS A 48 0.87 -3.85 5.82
N ASP A 49 1.87 -2.96 5.73
CA ASP A 49 1.65 -1.52 5.59
C ASP A 49 0.88 -1.21 4.28
N ILE A 50 1.17 -1.94 3.18
CA ILE A 50 0.42 -1.86 1.90
C ILE A 50 -1.01 -2.37 2.04
N LEU A 51 -1.22 -3.50 2.73
CA LEU A 51 -2.57 -4.05 2.95
C LEU A 51 -3.43 -3.08 3.78
N ASP A 52 -2.87 -2.52 4.84
CA ASP A 52 -3.55 -1.54 5.70
C ASP A 52 -3.89 -0.27 4.88
N ALA A 53 -2.95 0.26 4.08
CA ALA A 53 -3.20 1.41 3.20
C ALA A 53 -4.25 1.12 2.12
N THR A 54 -4.24 -0.10 1.55
CA THR A 54 -5.22 -0.55 0.56
C THR A 54 -6.61 -0.63 1.18
N TYR A 55 -6.73 -1.16 2.40
CA TYR A 55 -8.00 -1.20 3.12
C TYR A 55 -8.56 0.21 3.38
N VAL A 56 -7.70 1.14 3.78
CA VAL A 56 -8.10 2.56 3.91
C VAL A 56 -8.61 3.10 2.57
N ALA A 57 -7.88 2.88 1.48
CA ALA A 57 -8.30 3.33 0.15
C ALA A 57 -9.65 2.72 -0.28
N GLN A 58 -9.86 1.42 -0.04
CA GLN A 58 -11.12 0.73 -0.35
C GLN A 58 -12.28 1.34 0.43
N SER A 59 -12.11 1.53 1.74
CA SER A 59 -13.14 2.11 2.60
C SER A 59 -13.56 3.52 2.15
N GLN A 60 -12.60 4.35 1.69
CA GLN A 60 -12.93 5.67 1.14
C GLN A 60 -13.73 5.54 -0.16
N ILE A 61 -13.34 4.66 -1.07
CA ILE A 61 -14.08 4.47 -2.33
C ILE A 61 -15.48 3.93 -2.08
N GLU A 62 -15.67 2.99 -1.16
CA GLU A 62 -17.00 2.49 -0.81
C GLU A 62 -17.88 3.60 -0.26
N SER A 63 -17.31 4.48 0.56
CA SER A 63 -18.01 5.65 1.12
C SER A 63 -18.40 6.63 0.02
N ILE A 64 -17.50 6.93 -0.91
CA ILE A 64 -17.75 7.83 -2.05
C ILE A 64 -18.76 7.21 -3.02
N TYR A 65 -18.66 5.91 -3.28
CA TYR A 65 -19.62 5.16 -4.09
C TYR A 65 -21.04 5.24 -3.50
N ASN A 66 -21.16 5.08 -2.18
CA ASN A 66 -22.44 5.22 -1.50
C ASN A 66 -22.99 6.65 -1.62
N ILE A 67 -22.16 7.68 -1.52
CA ILE A 67 -22.58 9.06 -1.81
C ILE A 67 -23.03 9.18 -3.27
N SER A 68 -22.27 8.59 -4.20
CA SER A 68 -22.55 8.61 -5.64
C SER A 68 -23.92 8.09 -6.03
N ASN A 69 -24.36 7.03 -5.36
CA ASN A 69 -25.66 6.43 -5.63
C ASN A 69 -26.83 7.19 -5.01
N ASN A 70 -26.59 8.00 -3.97
CA ASN A 70 -27.65 8.61 -3.17
C ASN A 70 -27.79 10.13 -3.39
N THR A 71 -26.82 10.78 -4.02
CA THR A 71 -26.84 12.24 -4.23
C THR A 71 -26.50 12.61 -5.67
N ASN A 72 -26.83 13.85 -6.07
CA ASN A 72 -26.24 14.44 -7.27
C ASN A 72 -24.77 14.82 -7.00
N LEU A 73 -24.05 15.24 -8.04
CA LEU A 73 -22.65 15.65 -7.92
C LEU A 73 -22.43 16.77 -6.89
N ILE A 74 -23.23 17.84 -6.94
CA ILE A 74 -23.02 19.05 -6.12
C ILE A 74 -23.23 18.72 -4.63
N ASP A 75 -24.30 18.02 -4.32
CA ASP A 75 -24.61 17.55 -2.96
C ASP A 75 -23.60 16.50 -2.51
N GLY A 76 -23.13 15.65 -3.44
CA GLY A 76 -22.12 14.64 -3.17
C GLY A 76 -20.78 15.25 -2.78
N LEU A 77 -20.31 16.25 -3.52
CA LEU A 77 -19.09 17.00 -3.21
C LEU A 77 -19.22 17.72 -1.85
N SER A 78 -20.40 18.26 -1.55
CA SER A 78 -20.69 18.85 -0.23
C SER A 78 -20.63 17.79 0.89
N ALA A 79 -21.17 16.60 0.64
CA ALA A 79 -21.14 15.46 1.57
C ALA A 79 -19.72 14.91 1.80
N LEU A 80 -18.81 15.00 0.83
CA LEU A 80 -17.40 14.66 1.06
C LEU A 80 -16.80 15.53 2.17
N HIS A 81 -17.10 16.82 2.16
CA HIS A 81 -16.62 17.74 3.17
C HIS A 81 -17.31 17.55 4.52
N THR A 82 -18.64 17.50 4.55
CA THR A 82 -19.40 17.48 5.81
C THR A 82 -19.45 16.12 6.48
N ASN A 83 -19.59 15.03 5.71
CA ASN A 83 -19.78 13.68 6.24
C ASN A 83 -18.46 12.91 6.33
N LEU A 84 -17.60 13.05 5.32
CA LEU A 84 -16.34 12.30 5.26
C LEU A 84 -15.13 13.11 5.73
N GLY A 85 -15.24 14.43 5.91
CA GLY A 85 -14.18 15.28 6.44
C GLY A 85 -13.06 15.63 5.44
N PHE A 86 -13.34 15.48 4.14
CA PHE A 86 -12.42 15.89 3.07
C PHE A 86 -12.35 17.42 2.96
N LYS A 87 -11.14 17.97 2.85
CA LYS A 87 -10.91 19.39 2.65
C LYS A 87 -10.60 19.65 1.18
N SER A 88 -11.29 20.61 0.56
CA SER A 88 -11.02 20.98 -0.83
C SER A 88 -9.80 21.88 -0.91
N ASN A 89 -8.95 21.67 -1.90
CA ASN A 89 -7.77 22.51 -2.16
C ASN A 89 -8.09 23.74 -3.04
N GLY A 90 -9.37 24.10 -3.22
CA GLY A 90 -9.81 25.36 -3.82
C GLY A 90 -9.91 25.38 -5.36
N ALA A 91 -9.95 24.21 -6.03
CA ALA A 91 -10.21 24.13 -7.46
C ALA A 91 -11.72 23.97 -7.75
N ASP A 92 -12.25 24.73 -8.72
CA ASP A 92 -13.60 24.54 -9.23
C ASP A 92 -13.71 23.16 -9.92
N CYS A 93 -14.73 22.37 -9.57
CA CYS A 93 -14.91 20.98 -10.06
C CYS A 93 -15.24 20.84 -11.55
N ASN A 94 -15.09 21.90 -12.34
CA ASN A 94 -15.33 21.90 -13.78
C ASN A 94 -14.22 21.18 -14.56
N THR A 95 -12.97 21.21 -14.08
CA THR A 95 -11.81 20.57 -14.74
C THR A 95 -11.17 19.44 -13.94
N GLY A 96 -11.63 19.24 -12.70
CA GLY A 96 -11.09 18.27 -11.76
C GLY A 96 -11.02 18.87 -10.35
N CYS A 97 -11.42 18.09 -9.35
CA CYS A 97 -11.42 18.48 -7.96
C CYS A 97 -10.51 17.58 -7.14
N GLU A 98 -9.69 18.21 -6.30
CA GLU A 98 -8.81 17.51 -5.37
C GLU A 98 -9.22 17.83 -3.94
N PHE A 99 -9.23 16.78 -3.13
CA PHE A 99 -9.51 16.86 -1.71
C PHE A 99 -8.50 16.07 -0.92
N ASP A 100 -8.14 16.59 0.25
CA ASP A 100 -7.26 15.89 1.17
C ASP A 100 -7.94 15.60 2.50
N LYS A 101 -7.49 14.53 3.15
CA LYS A 101 -7.88 14.18 4.51
C LYS A 101 -6.74 13.42 5.17
N GLN A 102 -6.70 13.47 6.50
CA GLN A 102 -5.88 12.57 7.31
C GLN A 102 -6.78 11.62 8.11
N GLU A 103 -6.51 10.33 8.04
CA GLU A 103 -7.26 9.30 8.78
C GLU A 103 -6.36 8.11 9.11
N ASN A 104 -6.47 7.57 10.33
CA ASN A 104 -5.72 6.39 10.78
C ASN A 104 -4.19 6.49 10.58
N GLY A 105 -3.63 7.71 10.66
CA GLY A 105 -2.20 7.96 10.45
C GLY A 105 -1.78 8.05 8.98
N TYR A 106 -2.70 7.85 8.04
CA TYR A 106 -2.47 8.03 6.62
C TYR A 106 -2.95 9.39 6.13
N TYR A 107 -2.29 9.86 5.08
CA TYR A 107 -2.69 11.04 4.31
C TYR A 107 -3.36 10.57 3.03
N ILE A 108 -4.55 11.08 2.76
CA ILE A 108 -5.42 10.61 1.70
C ILE A 108 -5.65 11.77 0.75
N LEU A 109 -5.38 11.55 -0.53
CA LEU A 109 -5.68 12.48 -1.61
C LEU A 109 -6.74 11.85 -2.51
N LEU A 110 -7.88 12.53 -2.62
CA LEU A 110 -9.00 12.22 -3.49
C LEU A 110 -8.95 13.16 -4.70
N SER A 111 -8.88 12.59 -5.90
CA SER A 111 -9.02 13.32 -7.15
C SER A 111 -10.28 12.85 -7.88
N ILE A 112 -11.12 13.80 -8.28
CA ILE A 112 -12.35 13.57 -9.04
C ILE A 112 -12.27 14.35 -10.34
N SER A 113 -12.35 13.69 -11.49
CA SER A 113 -12.36 14.34 -12.81
C SER A 113 -13.47 13.80 -13.68
N GLY A 114 -14.19 14.66 -14.41
CA GLY A 114 -15.21 14.24 -15.36
C GLY A 114 -14.60 13.57 -16.58
N GLU A 115 -15.07 12.36 -16.93
CA GLU A 115 -14.65 11.62 -18.13
C GLU A 115 -15.72 11.71 -19.23
N SER A 116 -17.00 11.69 -18.85
CA SER A 116 -18.14 11.87 -19.76
C SER A 116 -19.35 12.43 -19.00
N ASN A 117 -20.50 12.58 -19.67
CA ASN A 117 -21.66 13.31 -19.14
C ASN A 117 -21.98 13.00 -17.67
N ASP A 118 -22.06 11.73 -17.28
CA ASP A 118 -22.43 11.34 -15.92
C ASP A 118 -21.38 10.44 -15.26
N LEU A 119 -20.24 10.20 -15.93
CA LEU A 119 -19.16 9.36 -15.40
C LEU A 119 -17.97 10.22 -14.95
N TYR A 120 -17.60 10.01 -13.69
CA TYR A 120 -16.50 10.68 -13.03
C TYR A 120 -15.45 9.67 -12.64
N LYS A 121 -14.21 9.95 -13.03
CA LYS A 121 -13.04 9.23 -12.55
C LYS A 121 -12.73 9.65 -11.14
N VAL A 122 -12.65 8.67 -10.24
CA VAL A 122 -12.34 8.85 -8.83
C VAL A 122 -11.07 8.09 -8.52
N ILE A 123 -10.05 8.82 -8.04
CA ILE A 123 -8.76 8.28 -7.64
C ILE A 123 -8.55 8.57 -6.16
N ILE A 124 -8.28 7.54 -5.38
CA ILE A 124 -7.81 7.66 -4.01
C ILE A 124 -6.33 7.26 -3.97
N ASN A 125 -5.49 8.18 -3.52
CA ASN A 125 -4.09 7.91 -3.20
C ASN A 125 -3.90 7.96 -1.68
N VAL A 126 -3.19 6.98 -1.14
CA VAL A 126 -2.89 6.87 0.29
C VAL A 126 -1.39 6.95 0.50
N PHE A 127 -0.97 7.82 1.41
CA PHE A 127 0.42 8.10 1.73
C PHE A 127 0.68 7.90 3.22
N ASN A 128 1.90 7.44 3.54
CA ASN A 128 2.36 7.29 4.93
C ASN A 128 3.00 8.58 5.49
N ASN A 129 3.19 9.60 4.66
CA ASN A 129 3.93 10.81 5.00
C ASN A 129 3.17 12.09 4.61
N PRO A 130 3.37 13.20 5.34
CA PRO A 130 2.70 14.46 5.04
C PRO A 130 3.16 15.10 3.72
N SER A 131 4.38 14.79 3.27
CA SER A 131 4.90 15.29 1.99
C SER A 131 4.20 14.65 0.77
N MET A 132 3.42 13.57 0.97
CA MET A 132 2.73 12.82 -0.10
C MET A 132 3.65 12.38 -1.25
N GLU A 133 4.92 12.10 -0.95
CA GLU A 133 5.93 11.70 -1.95
C GLU A 133 5.90 10.20 -2.22
N GLN A 134 5.63 9.40 -1.18
CA GLN A 134 5.62 7.94 -1.26
C GLN A 134 4.19 7.42 -1.13
N LYS A 135 3.64 6.99 -2.26
CA LYS A 135 2.32 6.38 -2.33
C LYS A 135 2.38 4.93 -1.87
N GLU A 136 1.61 4.59 -0.85
CA GLU A 136 1.49 3.23 -0.30
C GLU A 136 0.41 2.44 -1.03
N ALA A 137 -0.69 3.09 -1.41
CA ALA A 137 -1.78 2.48 -2.16
C ALA A 137 -2.46 3.50 -3.09
N GLN A 138 -3.02 2.97 -4.17
CA GLN A 138 -3.91 3.71 -5.07
C GLN A 138 -5.08 2.82 -5.45
N ILE A 139 -6.29 3.39 -5.46
CA ILE A 139 -7.42 2.76 -6.12
C ILE A 139 -8.09 3.78 -7.03
N GLU A 140 -8.48 3.31 -8.20
CA GLU A 140 -9.10 4.09 -9.26
C GLU A 140 -10.41 3.41 -9.67
N THR A 141 -11.46 4.20 -9.84
CA THR A 141 -12.76 3.71 -10.30
C THR A 141 -13.49 4.78 -11.12
N LEU A 142 -14.48 4.35 -11.89
CA LEU A 142 -15.42 5.23 -12.59
C LEU A 142 -16.76 5.16 -11.86
N LEU A 143 -17.24 6.30 -11.38
CA LEU A 143 -18.52 6.43 -10.69
C LEU A 143 -19.53 7.19 -11.55
N SER A 144 -20.79 6.75 -11.51
CA SER A 144 -21.90 7.46 -12.12
C SER A 144 -22.53 8.41 -11.11
N TRP A 145 -22.56 9.70 -11.43
CA TRP A 145 -23.16 10.73 -10.58
C TRP A 145 -24.24 11.45 -11.37
N LYS A 146 -25.45 11.52 -10.81
CA LYS A 146 -26.53 12.29 -11.42
C LYS A 146 -26.14 13.77 -11.44
N LYS A 147 -26.25 14.43 -12.59
CA LYS A 147 -26.24 15.89 -12.67
C LYS A 147 -27.48 16.43 -11.95
N ALA A 148 -27.35 17.60 -11.33
CA ALA A 148 -28.51 18.29 -10.79
C ALA A 148 -29.48 18.59 -11.95
N GLU A 149 -30.73 18.13 -11.85
CA GLU A 149 -31.77 18.53 -12.79
C GLU A 149 -31.97 20.04 -12.63
N VAL A 150 -31.59 20.80 -13.65
CA VAL A 150 -32.06 22.18 -13.77
C VAL A 150 -33.51 22.07 -14.21
N GLU A 151 -34.46 22.23 -13.29
CA GLU A 151 -35.85 22.49 -13.66
C GLU A 151 -35.84 23.72 -14.58
N SER A 152 -35.94 23.49 -15.89
CA SER A 152 -36.35 24.52 -16.83
C SER A 152 -37.79 24.85 -16.47
N ASN A 153 -37.96 25.90 -15.66
CA ASN A 153 -39.25 26.58 -15.58
C ASN A 153 -39.57 27.05 -17.00
N ASP A 154 -40.41 26.28 -17.69
CA ASP A 154 -41.11 26.70 -18.87
C ASP A 154 -41.96 27.92 -18.48
N THR A 155 -41.40 29.11 -18.66
CA THR A 155 -42.19 30.35 -18.75
C THR A 155 -42.97 30.31 -20.05
N GLU A 156 -44.25 29.93 -19.90
CA GLU A 156 -45.46 30.41 -20.58
C GLU A 156 -45.31 31.21 -21.88
#